data_AF-A0A9C9GD17-F1
#
_entry.id   AF-A0A9C9GD17-F1
#
_cell.length_a   1.000
_cell.length_b   1.000
_cell.length_c   1.000
_cell.angle_alpha   90.00
_cell.angle_beta   90.00
_cell.angle_gamma   90.00
#
_symmetry.space_group_name_H-M   'P 1'
#
loop_
_entity.id
_entity.type
_entity.pdbx_description
1 polymer ?
#
loop_
_entity_poly.entity_id
_entity_poly.type
_entity_poly.pdbx_seq_one_letter_code
_entity_poly.pdbx_strand_id
1 'polypeptide(L)'
;MILKLTIDDQTCNIDVSAEIMQEAEAFYAKMDKDMDKGWQMSRTWVENPDLYQRCQIVADRILGAFHTENRKMAVLMSGYILSRVPHIEEVVVDTSGDITLTEVVT
;
A
#
# COMPACT_ATOMS: atom_id res chain seq x y z
N MET A 1 4.77 14.15 -3.03
CA MET A 1 3.35 13.78 -2.81
C MET A 1 3.30 13.04 -1.49
N ILE A 2 2.26 13.24 -0.69
CA ILE A 2 2.23 12.72 0.69
C ILE A 2 1.16 11.65 0.80
N LEU A 3 1.54 10.45 1.25
CA LEU A 3 0.59 9.46 1.73
C LEU A 3 0.38 9.65 3.23
N LYS A 4 -0.86 9.90 3.65
CA LYS A 4 -1.26 9.86 5.05
C LYS A 4 -1.64 8.42 5.41
N LEU A 5 -1.00 7.87 6.43
CA LEU A 5 -1.18 6.49 6.86
C LEU A 5 -1.38 6.46 8.37
N THR A 6 -2.46 5.83 8.84
CA THR A 6 -2.75 5.69 10.27
C THR A 6 -2.60 4.23 10.69
N ILE A 7 -1.75 3.98 11.69
CA ILE A 7 -1.47 2.66 12.29
C ILE A 7 -1.62 2.81 13.82
N ASP A 8 -2.45 2.00 14.47
CA ASP A 8 -2.66 2.03 15.95
C ASP A 8 -2.85 3.47 16.51
N ASP A 9 -3.79 4.22 15.92
CA ASP A 9 -4.09 5.63 16.24
C ASP A 9 -2.94 6.63 15.98
N GLN A 10 -1.82 6.18 15.41
CA GLN A 10 -0.71 7.04 15.01
C GLN A 10 -0.74 7.32 13.52
N THR A 11 -0.97 8.59 13.18
CA THR A 11 -0.85 9.07 11.80
C THR A 11 0.60 9.39 11.46
N CYS A 12 1.12 8.76 10.41
CA CYS A 12 2.39 9.10 9.77
C CYS A 12 2.17 9.61 8.35
N ASN A 13 3.00 10.58 7.95
CA ASN A 13 3.00 11.16 6.61
C ASN A 13 4.27 10.72 5.89
N ILE A 14 4.11 10.02 4.77
CA ILE A 14 5.23 9.56 3.96
C ILE A 14 5.29 10.41 2.70
N ASP A 15 6.33 11.26 2.60
CA ASP A 15 6.58 12.04 1.39
C ASP A 15 7.33 11.19 0.36
N VAL A 16 6.75 11.14 -0.83
CA VAL A 16 7.27 10.43 -2.01
C VAL A 16 7.42 11.45 -3.13
N SER A 17 8.64 11.63 -3.63
CA SER A 17 8.87 12.54 -4.76
C SER A 17 8.27 11.96 -6.06
N ALA A 18 7.85 12.85 -6.96
CA ALA A 18 7.36 12.44 -8.27
C ALA A 18 8.43 11.67 -9.09
N GLU A 19 9.71 12.03 -8.91
CA GLU A 19 10.85 11.35 -9.54
C GLU A 19 10.94 9.88 -9.11
N ILE A 20 10.88 9.59 -7.80
CA ILE A 20 10.91 8.21 -7.29
C ILE A 20 9.74 7.40 -7.87
N MET A 21 8.55 8.01 -7.94
CA MET A 21 7.39 7.32 -8.50
C MET A 21 7.54 7.02 -9.99
N GLN A 22 8.10 7.97 -10.75
CA GLN A 22 8.34 7.79 -12.17
C GLN A 22 9.37 6.69 -12.43
N GLU A 23 10.47 6.68 -11.67
CA GLU A 23 11.51 5.64 -11.77
C GLU A 23 10.98 4.25 -11.39
N ALA A 24 10.08 4.19 -10.41
CA ALA A 24 9.52 2.93 -9.90
C ALA A 24 8.35 2.38 -10.72
N GLU A 25 7.87 3.05 -11.78
CA GLU A 25 6.67 2.63 -12.51
C GLU A 25 6.78 1.21 -13.09
N ALA A 26 7.96 0.83 -13.60
CA ALA A 26 8.19 -0.53 -14.09
C ALA A 26 8.04 -1.59 -12.98
N PHE A 27 8.42 -1.23 -11.75
CA PHE A 27 8.26 -2.07 -10.57
C PHE A 27 6.79 -2.13 -10.12
N TYR A 28 6.06 -1.00 -10.13
CA TYR A 28 4.62 -0.97 -9.84
C TYR A 28 3.80 -1.80 -10.83
N ALA A 29 4.09 -1.68 -12.13
CA ALA A 29 3.46 -2.49 -13.16
C ALA A 29 3.75 -3.99 -12.99
N LYS A 30 4.91 -4.36 -12.45
CA LYS A 30 5.21 -5.75 -12.10
C LYS A 30 4.38 -6.21 -10.89
N MET A 31 4.24 -5.37 -9.86
CA MET A 31 3.38 -5.67 -8.71
C MET A 31 1.93 -5.89 -9.14
N ASP A 32 1.41 -5.05 -10.05
CA ASP A 32 0.07 -5.24 -10.63
C ASP A 32 -0.08 -6.62 -11.27
N LYS A 33 0.86 -6.99 -12.15
CA LYS A 33 0.85 -8.30 -12.82
C LYS A 33 1.01 -9.49 -11.88
N ASP A 34 1.71 -9.31 -10.77
CA ASP A 34 1.85 -10.35 -9.76
C ASP A 34 0.56 -10.50 -8.95
N MET A 35 -0.13 -9.40 -8.65
CA MET A 35 -1.44 -9.42 -7.98
C MET A 35 -2.57 -9.91 -8.91
N ASP A 36 -2.48 -9.71 -10.23
CA ASP A 36 -3.42 -10.27 -11.23
C ASP A 36 -3.50 -11.80 -11.19
N LYS A 37 -2.52 -12.48 -10.59
CA LYS A 37 -2.48 -13.95 -10.44
C LYS A 37 -3.24 -14.45 -9.21
N GLY A 38 -3.82 -13.52 -8.45
CA GLY A 38 -4.48 -13.75 -7.19
C GLY A 38 -3.57 -13.55 -5.99
N TRP A 39 -4.19 -13.24 -4.86
CA TRP A 39 -3.51 -12.95 -3.60
C TRP A 39 -4.27 -13.54 -2.42
N GLN A 40 -3.53 -14.06 -1.43
CA GLN A 40 -4.10 -14.45 -0.15
C GLN A 40 -4.23 -13.21 0.73
N MET A 41 -5.44 -12.68 0.86
CA MET A 41 -5.78 -11.57 1.74
C MET A 41 -6.31 -12.15 3.05
N SER A 42 -5.41 -12.34 4.01
CA SER A 42 -5.67 -12.97 5.31
C SER A 42 -6.31 -14.35 5.13
N ARG A 43 -7.60 -14.55 5.46
CA ARG A 43 -8.27 -15.85 5.33
C ARG A 43 -8.91 -16.08 3.96
N THR A 44 -8.90 -15.08 3.09
CA THR A 44 -9.61 -15.09 1.81
C THR A 44 -8.61 -15.09 0.65
N TRP A 45 -8.76 -16.05 -0.26
CA TRP A 45 -8.08 -15.99 -1.55
C TRP A 45 -8.89 -15.10 -2.51
N VAL A 46 -8.24 -14.09 -3.08
CA VAL A 46 -8.85 -13.19 -4.07
C VAL A 46 -8.16 -13.43 -5.41
N GLU A 47 -8.89 -13.94 -6.39
CA GLU A 47 -8.32 -14.35 -7.69
C GLU A 47 -7.76 -13.19 -8.51
N ASN A 48 -8.39 -12.01 -8.44
CA ASN A 48 -7.94 -10.81 -9.12
C ASN A 48 -8.29 -9.58 -8.27
N PRO A 49 -7.40 -9.17 -7.34
CA PRO A 49 -7.64 -8.04 -6.46
C PRO A 49 -7.92 -6.76 -7.25
N ASP A 50 -8.99 -6.06 -6.88
CA ASP A 50 -9.31 -4.75 -7.44
C ASP A 50 -8.32 -3.66 -6.98
N LEU A 51 -8.53 -2.43 -7.44
CA LEU A 51 -7.67 -1.29 -7.11
C LEU A 51 -7.50 -1.07 -5.60
N TYR A 52 -8.59 -1.15 -4.83
CA TYR A 52 -8.57 -0.88 -3.39
C TYR A 52 -7.98 -2.06 -2.63
N GLN A 53 -8.31 -3.28 -3.05
CA GLN A 53 -7.70 -4.50 -2.49
C GLN A 53 -6.18 -4.53 -2.72
N ARG A 54 -5.69 -4.06 -3.86
CA ARG A 54 -4.24 -3.88 -4.08
C ARG A 54 -3.65 -2.86 -3.13
N CYS A 55 -4.35 -1.75 -2.87
CA CYS A 55 -3.90 -0.77 -1.88
C CYS A 55 -3.84 -1.37 -0.47
N GLN A 56 -4.83 -2.19 -0.08
CA GLN A 56 -4.81 -2.93 1.19
C GLN A 56 -3.60 -3.88 1.28
N ILE A 57 -3.34 -4.67 0.22
CA ILE A 57 -2.16 -5.56 0.15
C ILE A 57 -0.86 -4.76 0.31
N VAL A 58 -0.76 -3.60 -0.32
CA VAL A 58 0.45 -2.77 -0.24
C VAL A 58 0.57 -2.06 1.10
N ALA A 59 -0.54 -1.67 1.72
CA ALA A 59 -0.58 -1.13 3.08
C ALA A 59 -0.06 -2.14 4.12
N ASP A 60 -0.43 -3.42 3.99
CA ASP A 60 0.12 -4.49 4.82
C ASP A 60 1.66 -4.62 4.67
N ARG A 61 2.17 -4.47 3.44
CA ARG A 61 3.63 -4.42 3.20
C ARG A 61 4.29 -3.19 3.81
N ILE A 62 3.60 -2.04 3.83
CA ILE A 62 4.07 -0.83 4.53
C ILE A 62 4.16 -1.12 6.03
N LEU A 63 3.12 -1.73 6.64
CA LEU A 63 3.13 -2.11 8.05
C LEU A 63 4.32 -3.03 8.39
N GLY A 64 4.56 -4.06 7.56
CA GLY A 64 5.75 -4.91 7.70
C GLY A 64 7.07 -4.15 7.58
N ALA A 65 7.14 -3.13 6.71
CA ALA A 65 8.31 -2.26 6.58
C ALA A 65 8.52 -1.38 7.83
N PHE A 66 7.46 -0.93 8.50
CA PHE A 66 7.57 -0.24 9.80
C PHE A 66 8.12 -1.18 10.88
N HIS A 67 7.58 -2.41 10.99
CA HIS A 67 8.07 -3.40 11.95
C HIS A 67 9.54 -3.79 11.76
N THR A 68 10.06 -3.67 10.53
CA THR A 68 11.45 -4.00 10.18
C THR A 68 12.34 -2.76 10.02
N GLU A 69 11.84 -1.57 10.36
CA GLU A 69 12.52 -0.28 10.19
C GLU A 69 13.02 -0.02 8.74
N ASN A 70 12.40 -0.67 7.75
CA ASN A 70 12.78 -0.58 6.35
C ASN A 70 12.13 0.61 5.66
N ARG A 71 12.63 1.81 5.99
CA ARG A 71 12.10 3.07 5.47
C ARG A 71 12.07 3.15 3.94
N LYS A 72 13.06 2.54 3.26
CA LYS A 72 13.10 2.52 1.79
C LYS A 72 11.92 1.74 1.21
N MET A 73 11.61 0.58 1.79
CA MET A 73 10.43 -0.20 1.40
C MET A 73 9.15 0.58 1.66
N ALA A 74 9.01 1.21 2.83
CA ALA A 74 7.83 2.01 3.16
C ALA A 74 7.59 3.14 2.13
N VAL A 75 8.64 3.88 1.74
CA VAL A 75 8.55 4.94 0.72
C VAL A 75 8.16 4.38 -0.65
N LEU A 76 8.80 3.28 -1.08
CA LEU A 76 8.51 2.65 -2.38
C LEU A 76 7.05 2.15 -2.45
N MET A 77 6.58 1.49 -1.39
CA MET A 77 5.19 1.01 -1.31
C MET A 77 4.19 2.16 -1.22
N SER A 78 4.52 3.24 -0.51
CA SER A 78 3.66 4.43 -0.46
C SER A 78 3.52 5.08 -1.84
N GLY A 79 4.60 5.08 -2.62
CA GLY A 79 4.58 5.54 -4.01
C GLY A 79 3.69 4.70 -4.92
N TYR A 80 3.57 3.39 -4.69
CA TYR A 80 2.62 2.55 -5.41
C TYR A 80 1.18 3.02 -5.17
N ILE A 81 0.78 3.21 -3.91
CA ILE A 81 -0.58 3.64 -3.56
C ILE A 81 -0.89 5.00 -4.18
N LEU A 82 0.03 5.97 -4.04
CA LEU A 82 -0.12 7.31 -4.63
C LEU A 82 -0.14 7.28 -6.18
N SER A 83 0.54 6.33 -6.82
CA SER A 83 0.51 6.18 -8.28
C SER A 83 -0.85 5.69 -8.79
N ARG A 84 -1.47 4.75 -8.06
CA ARG A 84 -2.72 4.10 -8.48
C ARG A 84 -3.97 4.84 -8.00
N VAL A 85 -3.88 5.55 -6.87
CA VAL A 85 -4.96 6.37 -6.31
C VAL A 85 -4.43 7.78 -5.99
N PRO A 86 -4.26 8.66 -7.00
CA PRO A 86 -3.64 9.98 -6.78
C PRO A 86 -4.45 10.94 -5.90
N HIS A 87 -5.74 10.66 -5.71
CA HIS A 87 -6.67 11.47 -4.90
C HIS A 87 -6.89 10.89 -3.49
N ILE A 88 -6.11 9.89 -3.10
CA ILE A 88 -6.23 9.27 -1.78
C ILE A 88 -6.06 10.29 -0.65
N GLU A 89 -6.95 10.27 0.33
CA GLU A 89 -6.90 11.12 1.51
C GLU A 89 -6.09 10.45 2.63
N GLU A 90 -6.34 9.16 2.87
CA GLU A 90 -5.74 8.40 3.98
C GLU A 90 -5.84 6.89 3.75
N VAL A 91 -4.89 6.15 4.31
CA VAL A 91 -5.02 4.70 4.52
C VAL A 91 -5.00 4.41 6.01
N VAL A 92 -6.05 3.79 6.53
CA VAL A 92 -6.13 3.35 7.93
C VAL A 92 -5.84 1.86 7.96
N VAL A 93 -4.66 1.49 8.46
CA VAL A 93 -4.14 0.13 8.38
C VAL A 93 -4.67 -0.70 9.54
N ASP A 94 -5.25 -1.86 9.22
CA ASP A 94 -5.60 -2.85 10.25
C ASP A 94 -4.33 -3.54 10.77
N THR A 95 -4.17 -3.55 12.10
CA THR A 95 -3.04 -4.19 12.80
C THR A 95 -3.43 -5.53 13.44
N SER A 96 -4.70 -5.94 13.34
CA SER A 96 -5.20 -7.22 13.86
C SER A 96 -4.76 -8.43 13.01
N GLY A 97 -4.28 -8.16 11.79
CA GLY A 97 -3.83 -9.15 10.82
C GLY A 97 -4.89 -9.52 9.77
N ASP A 98 -5.98 -8.75 9.69
CA ASP A 98 -6.96 -8.87 8.61
C ASP A 98 -6.78 -7.73 7.61
N ILE A 99 -6.04 -8.01 6.53
CA ILE A 99 -5.75 -7.06 5.44
C ILE A 99 -7.05 -6.46 4.88
N THR A 100 -8.14 -7.22 4.89
CA THR A 100 -9.42 -6.78 4.32
C THR A 100 -10.10 -5.69 5.15
N LEU A 101 -9.68 -5.50 6.40
CA LEU A 101 -10.17 -4.43 7.30
C LEU A 101 -9.38 -3.13 7.14
N THR A 102 -8.30 -3.11 6.36
CA THR A 102 -7.59 -1.86 6.05
C THR A 102 -8.49 -0.95 5.21
N GLU A 103 -8.69 0.29 5.65
CA GLU A 103 -9.55 1.24 4.96
C GLU A 103 -8.76 2.17 4.05
N VAL A 104 -9.28 2.40 2.84
CA VAL A 104 -8.72 3.34 1.86
C VAL A 104 -9.72 4.49 1.69
N VAL A 105 -9.34 5.68 2.15
CA VAL A 105 -10.16 6.89 2.12
C VAL A 105 -9.76 7.74 0.91
N THR A 106 -10.72 8.15 0.09
CA THR A 106 -10.52 8.83 -1.20
C THR A 106 -11.47 10.00 -1.41
#